data_AF-A0A0G1F061-F1
#
_entry.id   AF-A0A0G1F061-F1
#
_cell.length_a   1.000
_cell.length_b   1.000
_cell.length_c   1.000
_cell.angle_alpha   90.00
_cell.angle_beta   90.00
_cell.angle_gamma   90.00
#
_symmetry.space_group_name_H-M   'P 1'
#
loop_
_entity.id
_entity.type
_entity.pdbx_description
1 polymer ?
#
loop_
_entity_poly.entity_id
_entity_poly.type
_entity_poly.pdbx_seq_one_letter_code
_entity_poly.pdbx_strand_id
1 'polypeptide(L)'
;TVHSVEVFEKEISRAGTIMISGPLGKFEEEGHKQGTKRVFEAVAGTGAFKVAAGGDTLAAVKLLDLETKFSWLSVGGGASLEFLAEGTLPGIEALTG
;
A
#
# COMPACT_ATOMS: atom_id res chain seq x y z
N THR A 1 1.56 18.14 -2.48
CA THR A 1 2.53 19.15 -1.98
C THR A 1 3.31 18.57 -0.82
N VAL A 2 4.47 19.12 -0.46
CA VAL A 2 5.32 18.60 0.63
C VAL A 2 4.57 18.50 1.96
N HIS A 3 3.71 19.48 2.26
CA HIS A 3 2.90 19.48 3.49
C HIS A 3 1.94 18.27 3.59
N SER A 4 1.37 17.80 2.47
CA SER A 4 0.50 16.62 2.51
C SER A 4 1.26 15.36 2.91
N VAL A 5 2.51 15.22 2.44
CA VAL A 5 3.35 14.06 2.76
C VAL A 5 3.72 14.05 4.24
N GLU A 6 4.06 15.21 4.81
CA GLU A 6 4.38 15.34 6.24
C GLU A 6 3.20 14.97 7.14
N VAL A 7 1.97 15.33 6.74
CA VAL A 7 0.75 14.92 7.44
C VAL A 7 0.56 13.41 7.37
N PHE A 8 0.77 12.79 6.20
CA PHE A 8 0.69 11.34 6.07
C PHE A 8 1.76 10.62 6.91
N GLU A 9 3.01 11.06 6.86
CA GLU A 9 4.11 10.49 7.67
C GLU A 9 3.76 10.49 9.17
N LYS A 10 3.16 11.59 9.66
CA LYS A 10 2.72 11.69 11.05
C LYS A 10 1.65 10.65 11.39
N GLU A 11 0.61 10.51 10.59
CA GLU A 11 -0.45 9.54 10.87
C GLU A 11 0.03 8.09 10.71
N ILE A 12 0.86 7.83 9.70
CA ILE A 12 1.51 6.53 9.48
C ILE A 12 2.31 6.09 10.70
N SER A 13 3.07 7.01 11.33
CA SER A 13 3.91 6.69 12.49
C SER A 13 3.11 6.16 13.70
N ARG A 14 1.80 6.41 13.75
CA ARG A 14 0.91 6.05 14.85
C ARG A 14 0.11 4.78 14.59
N ALA A 15 0.10 4.28 13.36
CA ALA A 15 -0.73 3.15 12.99
C ALA A 15 -0.13 1.82 13.48
N GLY A 16 -0.97 0.93 14.03
CA GLY A 16 -0.57 -0.45 14.37
C GLY A 16 -0.69 -1.43 13.19
N THR A 17 -1.53 -1.09 12.21
CA THR A 17 -1.75 -1.84 10.98
C THR A 17 -1.95 -0.86 9.83
N ILE A 18 -1.31 -1.13 8.69
CA ILE A 18 -1.35 -0.28 7.50
C ILE A 18 -1.64 -1.14 6.28
N MET A 19 -2.60 -0.72 5.48
CA MET A 19 -2.83 -1.26 4.15
C MET A 19 -2.68 -0.15 3.10
N ILE A 20 -1.85 -0.39 2.09
CA ILE A 20 -1.66 0.51 0.95
C ILE A 20 -2.14 -0.16 -0.34
N SER A 21 -2.92 0.57 -1.14
CA SER A 21 -3.38 0.12 -2.45
C SER A 21 -3.38 1.32 -3.40
N GLY A 22 -2.26 1.51 -4.11
CA GLY A 22 -2.02 2.56 -5.08
C GLY A 22 -0.84 3.46 -4.71
N PRO A 23 -0.02 3.88 -5.69
CA PRO A 23 0.97 4.95 -5.51
C PRO A 23 0.32 6.33 -5.40
N LEU A 24 1.07 7.32 -4.93
CA LEU A 24 0.62 8.70 -4.85
C LEU A 24 1.01 9.45 -6.13
N GLY A 25 0.08 9.49 -7.09
CA GLY A 25 0.30 10.13 -8.39
C GLY A 25 1.11 9.25 -9.35
N LYS A 26 1.71 9.89 -10.37
CA LYS A 26 2.47 9.21 -11.44
C LYS A 26 3.89 8.87 -11.00
N PHE A 27 4.04 7.84 -10.18
CA PHE A 27 5.31 7.48 -9.54
C PHE A 27 6.42 7.07 -10.52
N GLU A 28 6.07 6.74 -11.76
CA GLU A 28 6.96 6.37 -12.85
C GLU A 28 7.66 7.58 -13.45
N GLU A 29 7.10 8.79 -13.31
CA GLU A 29 7.70 10.04 -13.77
C GLU A 29 8.59 10.63 -12.65
N GLU A 30 9.87 10.90 -12.95
CA GLU A 30 10.86 11.33 -11.94
C GLU A 30 10.40 12.57 -11.14
N GLY A 31 9.76 13.54 -11.80
CA GLY A 31 9.22 14.75 -11.17
C GLY A 31 8.05 14.52 -10.21
N HIS A 32 7.42 13.35 -10.26
CA HIS A 32 6.21 13.01 -9.49
C HIS A 32 6.41 11.83 -8.52
N LYS A 33 7.58 11.19 -8.52
CA LYS A 33 7.92 10.03 -7.67
C LYS A 33 8.07 10.34 -6.19
N GLN A 34 8.42 11.58 -5.83
CA GLN A 34 8.81 11.94 -4.45
C GLN A 34 7.72 11.65 -3.41
N GLY A 35 6.44 11.89 -3.75
CA GLY A 35 5.32 11.65 -2.84
C GLY A 35 5.17 10.18 -2.48
N THR A 36 5.10 9.32 -3.51
CA THR A 36 5.06 7.86 -3.36
C THR A 36 6.26 7.35 -2.57
N LYS A 37 7.47 7.80 -2.94
CA LYS A 37 8.70 7.38 -2.27
C LYS A 37 8.64 7.65 -0.76
N ARG A 38 8.40 8.91 -0.36
CA ARG A 38 8.39 9.30 1.05
C ARG A 38 7.32 8.57 1.86
N VAL A 39 6.11 8.46 1.32
CA VAL A 39 5.02 7.76 2.01
C VAL A 39 5.33 6.27 2.16
N PHE A 40 5.86 5.62 1.12
CA PHE A 40 6.15 4.19 1.16
C PHE A 40 7.34 3.90 2.09
N GLU A 41 8.37 4.75 2.09
CA GLU A 41 9.49 4.68 3.05
C GLU A 41 8.99 4.88 4.49
N ALA A 42 8.07 5.81 4.72
CA ALA A 42 7.47 6.03 6.03
C ALA A 42 6.70 4.79 6.51
N VAL A 43 5.87 4.19 5.65
CA VAL A 43 5.17 2.92 5.97
C VAL A 43 6.19 1.82 6.29
N ALA A 44 7.18 1.63 5.42
CA ALA A 44 8.21 0.60 5.56
C ALA A 44 9.02 0.73 6.87
N GLY A 45 9.25 1.96 7.33
CA GLY A 45 9.96 2.28 8.57
C GLY A 45 9.18 2.00 9.86
N THR A 46 7.87 1.76 9.79
CA THR A 46 7.06 1.44 10.97
C THR A 46 7.19 -0.02 11.42
N GLY A 47 6.90 -0.28 12.70
CA GLY A 47 6.72 -1.63 13.24
C GLY A 47 5.32 -2.23 13.02
N ALA A 48 4.45 -1.56 12.26
CA ALA A 48 3.07 -1.98 12.02
C ALA A 48 3.00 -3.28 11.21
N PHE A 49 1.85 -3.97 11.26
CA PHE A 49 1.53 -4.97 10.24
C PHE A 49 1.23 -4.26 8.92
N LYS A 50 1.95 -4.59 7.84
CA LYS A 50 1.95 -3.81 6.59
C LYS A 50 1.53 -4.67 5.41
N VAL A 51 0.45 -4.27 4.75
CA VAL A 51 -0.05 -4.90 3.52
C VAL A 51 0.11 -3.94 2.36
N ALA A 52 0.71 -4.39 1.26
CA ALA A 52 0.64 -3.71 -0.03
C ALA A 52 -0.19 -4.53 -1.01
N ALA A 53 -1.17 -3.91 -1.66
CA ALA A 53 -2.05 -4.57 -2.61
C ALA A 53 -2.07 -3.86 -3.97
N GLY A 54 -2.14 -4.63 -5.05
CA GLY A 54 -2.30 -4.13 -6.42
C GLY A 54 -0.98 -3.96 -7.19
N GLY A 55 -1.05 -4.19 -8.50
CA GLY A 55 0.12 -4.26 -9.38
C GLY A 55 1.00 -3.01 -9.32
N ASP A 56 0.41 -1.82 -9.42
CA ASP A 56 1.15 -0.55 -9.40
C ASP A 56 1.82 -0.31 -8.03
N THR A 57 1.15 -0.66 -6.95
CA THR A 57 1.71 -0.61 -5.59
C THR A 57 2.91 -1.52 -5.46
N LEU A 58 2.79 -2.77 -5.94
CA LEU A 58 3.88 -3.75 -5.90
C LEU A 58 5.05 -3.29 -6.77
N ALA A 59 4.78 -2.73 -7.95
CA ALA A 59 5.80 -2.15 -8.82
C ALA A 59 6.54 -0.99 -8.12
N ALA A 60 5.81 -0.09 -7.44
CA ALA A 60 6.41 1.00 -6.67
C ALA A 60 7.23 0.49 -5.47
N VAL A 61 6.72 -0.49 -4.71
CA VAL A 61 7.46 -1.13 -3.59
C VAL A 61 8.77 -1.75 -4.08
N LYS A 62 8.72 -2.46 -5.21
CA LYS A 62 9.90 -3.09 -5.83
C LYS A 62 10.89 -2.06 -6.35
N LEU A 63 10.42 -1.01 -7.03
CA LEU A 63 11.25 0.09 -7.54
C LEU A 63 12.01 0.83 -6.42
N LEU A 64 11.50 0.78 -5.19
CA LEU A 64 12.08 1.40 -4.01
C LEU A 64 12.84 0.39 -3.11
N ASP A 65 12.97 -0.87 -3.54
CA ASP A 65 13.63 -1.96 -2.79
C ASP A 65 13.03 -2.18 -1.38
N LEU A 66 11.71 -2.00 -1.24
CA LEU A 66 11.00 -2.09 0.05
C LEU A 66 10.29 -3.43 0.27
N GLU A 67 10.41 -4.40 -0.64
CA GLU A 67 9.65 -5.67 -0.61
C GLU A 67 9.78 -6.40 0.73
N THR A 68 10.99 -6.47 1.28
CA THR A 68 11.28 -7.14 2.56
C THR A 68 10.78 -6.39 3.80
N LYS A 69 10.28 -5.16 3.63
CA LYS A 69 9.76 -4.31 4.72
C LYS A 69 8.25 -4.43 4.89
N PHE A 70 7.55 -5.11 3.99
CA PHE A 70 6.11 -5.37 4.09
C PHE A 70 5.85 -6.77 4.66
N SER A 71 4.77 -6.88 5.42
CA SER A 71 4.34 -8.16 6.00
C SER A 71 3.65 -9.05 4.96
N TRP A 72 2.92 -8.44 4.02
CA TRP A 72 2.26 -9.16 2.94
C TRP A 72 2.16 -8.31 1.67
N LEU A 73 2.40 -8.95 0.53
CA LEU A 73 2.29 -8.38 -0.82
C LEU A 73 1.18 -9.12 -1.58
N SER A 74 0.09 -8.42 -1.88
CA SER A 74 -1.07 -8.95 -2.59
C SER A 74 -1.10 -8.47 -4.04
N VAL A 75 -1.22 -9.42 -4.98
CA VAL A 75 -1.48 -9.09 -6.39
C VAL A 75 -2.95 -8.70 -6.63
N GLY A 76 -3.85 -9.00 -5.69
CA GLY A 76 -5.28 -8.77 -5.83
C GLY A 76 -5.66 -7.34 -5.51
N GLY A 77 -5.27 -6.34 -6.31
CA GLY A 77 -5.53 -4.92 -6.03
C GLY A 77 -7.01 -4.61 -5.73
N GLY A 78 -7.85 -4.64 -6.77
CA GLY A 78 -9.30 -4.40 -6.63
C GLY A 78 -9.99 -5.44 -5.75
N ALA A 79 -9.67 -6.72 -5.96
CA ALA A 79 -10.27 -7.82 -5.18
C ALA A 79 -9.99 -7.73 -3.68
N SER A 80 -8.79 -7.27 -3.26
CA SER A 80 -8.48 -7.08 -1.84
C SER A 80 -9.25 -5.91 -1.24
N LEU A 81 -9.48 -4.84 -2.02
CA LEU A 81 -10.32 -3.71 -1.57
C LEU A 81 -11.79 -4.11 -1.48
N GLU A 82 -12.31 -4.85 -2.46
CA GLU A 82 -13.68 -5.36 -2.47
C GLU A 82 -13.90 -6.33 -1.30
N PHE A 83 -12.96 -7.24 -1.05
CA PHE A 83 -13.01 -8.12 0.13
C PHE A 83 -13.04 -7.35 1.44
N LEU A 84 -12.26 -6.26 1.57
CA LEU A 84 -12.28 -5.44 2.77
C LEU A 84 -13.59 -4.65 2.96
N ALA A 85 -14.24 -4.27 1.85
CA ALA A 85 -15.50 -3.55 1.88
C ALA A 85 -16.69 -4.48 2.20
N GLU A 86 -16.75 -5.63 1.53
CA GLU A 86 -17.91 -6.54 1.56
C GLU A 86 -17.72 -7.73 2.53
N GLY A 87 -16.50 -7.99 2.99
CA GLY A 87 -16.15 -9.10 3.88
C GLY A 87 -16.04 -10.47 3.21
N THR A 88 -16.40 -10.58 1.93
CA THR A 88 -16.30 -11.80 1.12
C THR A 88 -16.16 -11.45 -0.36
N LEU A 89 -15.98 -12.47 -1.20
CA LEU A 89 -15.98 -12.36 -2.66
C LEU A 89 -16.74 -13.56 -3.25
N PRO A 90 -17.33 -13.43 -4.46
CA PRO A 90 -18.06 -14.55 -5.09
C PRO A 90 -17.23 -15.84 -5.21
N GLY A 91 -15.92 -15.70 -5.46
CA GLY A 91 -15.00 -16.83 -5.52
C GLY A 91 -14.73 -17.50 -4.16
N ILE A 92 -14.82 -16.76 -3.06
CA ILE A 92 -14.70 -17.31 -1.69
C ILE A 92 -16.02 -18.01 -1.33
N GLU A 93 -17.16 -17.36 -1.57
CA GLU A 93 -18.48 -17.91 -1.29
C GLU A 93 -18.70 -19.25 -1.97
N ALA A 94 -18.32 -19.36 -3.25
CA ALA A 94 -18.43 -20.58 -4.03
C ALA A 94 -17.60 -21.76 -3.49
N LEU A 95 -16.60 -21.51 -2.63
CA LEU A 95 -15.77 -22.54 -1.99
C LEU A 95 -16.24 -22.87 -0.57
N THR A 96 -17.11 -22.03 0.00
CA THR A 96 -17.59 -22.15 1.38
C THR A 96 -19.04 -22.61 1.50
N GLY A 97 -19.79 -22.63 0.40
CA GLY A 97 -21.15 -23.20 0.30
C GLY A 97 -21.14 -24.69 -0.01
#